data_AF-A0A6J8ABY4-F1
#
_entry.id   AF-A0A6J8ABY4-F1
#
_cell.length_a   1.000
_cell.length_b   1.000
_cell.length_c   1.000
_cell.angle_alpha   90.00
_cell.angle_beta   90.00
_cell.angle_gamma   90.00
#
_symmetry.space_group_name_H-M   'P 1'
#
loop_
_entity.id
_entity.type
_entity.pdbx_description
1 polymer ?
#
loop_
_entity_poly.entity_id
_entity_poly.type
_entity_poly.pdbx_seq_one_letter_code
_entity_poly.pdbx_strand_id
1 'polypeptide(L)'
;MGPYDTKAEEIWIAFAIGKHFRYIPIHDIAQSLGPLQSRILPIFHAFTGCDTVYSFAGRGKKTAWDTWNAFPEVSAAFRQMTDQPSTICRDSILPLLERYVVLLYHRTSESNSVNEARKVLFAHKGRSIESVPPTREAPYQHAKRSVYQAGLILIQCLLLQPVLPSPDLYGWKKQDNGM
;
A
#
# COMPACT_ATOMS: atom_id res chain seq x y z
N MET A 1 -18.66 16.39 12.60
CA MET A 1 -17.48 17.26 12.45
C MET A 1 -16.68 17.17 13.73
N GLY A 2 -15.46 16.63 13.66
CA GLY A 2 -14.59 16.46 14.83
C GLY A 2 -13.67 17.66 15.05
N PRO A 3 -13.16 17.88 16.27
CA PRO A 3 -12.46 19.10 16.71
C PRO A 3 -11.04 19.32 16.12
N TYR A 4 -10.67 18.63 15.03
CA TYR A 4 -9.33 18.71 14.42
C TYR A 4 -9.36 18.99 12.91
N ASP A 5 -10.49 19.45 12.37
CA ASP A 5 -10.59 19.84 10.95
C ASP A 5 -10.01 21.26 10.76
N THR A 6 -8.68 21.39 10.87
CA THR A 6 -7.99 22.61 10.45
C THR A 6 -8.06 22.69 8.93
N LYS A 7 -9.00 23.49 8.42
CA LYS A 7 -9.07 23.85 6.99
C LYS A 7 -7.90 24.76 6.63
N ALA A 8 -6.74 24.16 6.34
CA ALA A 8 -5.65 24.85 5.67
C ALA A 8 -5.98 24.91 4.17
N GLU A 9 -6.04 26.11 3.60
CA GLU A 9 -6.24 26.30 2.16
C GLU A 9 -4.98 25.89 1.37
N GLU A 10 -3.81 26.19 1.92
CA GLU A 10 -2.53 25.81 1.35
C GLU A 10 -1.65 25.10 2.39
N ILE A 11 -1.10 23.95 1.98
CA ILE A 11 -0.11 23.20 2.77
C ILE A 11 1.19 23.15 1.99
N TRP A 12 2.26 23.59 2.65
CA TRP A 12 3.61 23.62 2.11
C TRP A 12 4.54 22.80 3.00
N ILE A 13 5.35 21.91 2.41
CA ILE A 13 6.39 21.18 3.14
C ILE A 13 7.76 21.75 2.78
N ALA A 14 8.48 22.23 3.78
CA ALA A 14 9.90 22.55 3.65
C ALA A 14 10.70 21.25 3.50
N PHE A 15 11.46 21.12 2.42
CA PHE A 15 12.20 19.90 2.09
C PHE A 15 13.65 20.18 1.70
N ALA A 16 14.53 19.23 2.01
CA ALA A 16 15.99 19.32 1.83
C ALA A 16 16.64 20.49 2.60
N ILE A 17 17.94 20.73 2.36
CA ILE A 17 18.75 21.72 3.08
C ILE A 17 19.70 22.47 2.14
N GLY A 18 20.18 23.64 2.56
CA GLY A 18 21.18 24.43 1.83
C GLY A 18 20.71 24.80 0.42
N LYS A 19 21.58 24.59 -0.57
CA LYS A 19 21.30 24.92 -1.99
C LYS A 19 20.16 24.10 -2.61
N HIS A 20 19.74 23.00 -1.96
CA HIS A 20 18.65 22.14 -2.45
C HIS A 20 17.34 22.36 -1.70
N PHE A 21 17.31 23.28 -0.72
CA PHE A 21 16.10 23.62 0.01
C PHE A 21 15.00 24.10 -0.94
N ARG A 22 13.80 23.56 -0.78
CA ARG A 22 12.62 23.97 -1.53
C ARG A 22 11.34 23.72 -0.75
N TYR A 23 10.30 24.47 -1.09
CA TYR A 23 8.95 24.19 -0.63
C TYR A 23 8.23 23.28 -1.63
N ILE A 24 7.53 22.28 -1.11
CA ILE A 24 6.68 21.37 -1.88
C ILE A 24 5.22 21.75 -1.61
N PRO A 25 4.45 22.19 -2.63
CA PRO A 25 3.03 22.49 -2.49
C PRO A 25 2.22 21.20 -2.42
N ILE A 26 1.83 20.78 -1.22
CA ILE A 26 1.03 19.56 -1.03
C ILE A 26 -0.39 19.75 -1.56
N HIS A 27 -0.92 20.97 -1.47
CA HIS A 27 -2.24 21.32 -2.01
C HIS A 27 -2.30 21.13 -3.54
N ASP A 28 -1.28 21.56 -4.29
CA ASP A 28 -1.20 21.34 -5.74
C ASP A 28 -1.09 19.86 -6.09
N ILE A 29 -0.28 19.10 -5.33
CA ILE A 29 -0.14 17.65 -5.54
C ILE A 29 -1.48 16.95 -5.29
N ALA A 30 -2.16 17.28 -4.19
CA ALA A 30 -3.46 16.71 -3.86
C ALA A 30 -4.52 17.07 -4.91
N GLN A 31 -4.50 18.30 -5.44
CA GLN A 31 -5.38 18.73 -6.53
C GLN A 31 -5.13 17.93 -7.81
N SER A 32 -3.86 17.73 -8.17
CA SER A 32 -3.48 16.96 -9.36
C SER A 32 -3.84 15.48 -9.26
N LEU A 33 -3.73 14.87 -8.08
CA LEU A 33 -4.13 13.48 -7.83
C LEU A 33 -5.65 13.32 -7.75
N GLY A 34 -6.33 14.38 -7.33
CA GLY A 34 -7.74 14.37 -7.03
C GLY A 34 -8.09 13.65 -5.72
N PRO A 35 -9.37 13.73 -5.30
CA PRO A 35 -9.79 13.30 -3.96
C PRO A 35 -9.60 11.81 -3.69
N LEU A 36 -9.89 10.95 -4.67
CA LEU A 36 -9.82 9.50 -4.47
C LEU A 36 -8.38 9.03 -4.29
N GLN A 37 -7.48 9.38 -5.22
CA GLN A 37 -6.08 8.94 -5.16
C GLN A 37 -5.39 9.49 -3.91
N SER A 38 -5.59 10.78 -3.60
CA SER A 38 -5.03 11.41 -2.40
C SER A 38 -5.43 10.65 -1.13
N ARG A 39 -6.70 10.23 -1.04
CA ARG A 39 -7.22 9.50 0.12
C ARG A 39 -6.67 8.08 0.27
N ILE A 40 -6.44 7.36 -0.83
CA ILE A 40 -5.95 5.96 -0.80
C ILE A 40 -4.42 5.85 -0.85
N LEU A 41 -3.72 6.96 -1.11
CA LEU A 41 -2.26 7.01 -1.22
C LEU A 41 -1.53 6.46 0.01
N PRO A 42 -1.96 6.67 1.27
CA PRO A 42 -1.33 6.06 2.44
C PRO A 42 -1.36 4.53 2.41
N ILE A 43 -2.50 3.93 2.04
CA ILE A 43 -2.62 2.47 1.89
C ILE A 43 -1.69 1.97 0.78
N PHE A 44 -1.67 2.66 -0.38
CA PHE A 44 -0.76 2.33 -1.47
C PHE A 44 0.71 2.39 -1.02
N HIS A 45 1.09 3.44 -0.28
CA HIS A 45 2.44 3.62 0.24
C HIS A 45 2.85 2.45 1.15
N ALA A 46 2.02 2.11 2.14
CA ALA A 46 2.27 0.99 3.05
C ALA A 46 2.29 -0.36 2.32
N PHE A 47 1.32 -0.62 1.43
CA PHE A 47 1.23 -1.87 0.68
C PHE A 47 2.44 -2.11 -0.22
N THR A 48 2.98 -1.06 -0.83
CA THR A 48 4.16 -1.17 -1.70
C THR A 48 5.48 -1.04 -0.92
N GLY A 49 5.41 -0.93 0.41
CA GLY A 49 6.55 -0.91 1.35
C GLY A 49 6.76 0.44 2.03
N CYS A 50 6.78 0.46 3.36
CA CYS A 50 7.16 1.61 4.18
C CYS A 50 8.12 1.15 5.29
N ASP A 51 8.45 2.02 6.23
CA ASP A 51 9.39 1.68 7.31
C ASP A 51 8.93 0.49 8.17
N THR A 52 7.62 0.26 8.26
CA THR A 52 7.00 -0.78 9.11
C THR A 52 6.35 -1.92 8.32
N VAL A 53 6.29 -1.83 6.99
CA VAL A 53 5.70 -2.84 6.10
C VAL A 53 6.68 -3.14 4.99
N TYR A 54 7.01 -4.42 4.81
CA TYR A 54 8.00 -4.85 3.82
C TYR A 54 7.70 -4.37 2.39
N SER A 55 8.75 -4.07 1.63
CA SER A 55 8.65 -3.83 0.19
C SER A 55 8.61 -5.14 -0.60
N PHE A 56 8.01 -5.10 -1.80
CA PHE A 56 8.17 -6.18 -2.78
C PHE A 56 9.60 -6.20 -3.33
N ALA A 57 10.27 -7.34 -3.27
CA ALA A 57 11.68 -7.47 -3.64
C ALA A 57 11.97 -6.99 -5.07
N GLY A 58 12.90 -6.05 -5.21
CA GLY A 58 13.29 -5.46 -6.50
C GLY A 58 12.21 -4.55 -7.13
N ARG A 59 11.17 -4.15 -6.39
CA ARG A 59 10.06 -3.31 -6.90
C ARG A 59 10.01 -1.99 -6.14
N GLY A 60 10.54 -0.94 -6.76
CA GLY A 60 10.54 0.41 -6.19
C GLY A 60 9.18 1.12 -6.34
N LYS A 61 9.01 2.21 -5.60
CA LYS A 61 7.80 3.07 -5.62
C LYS A 61 7.43 3.57 -7.02
N LYS A 62 8.42 3.92 -7.84
CA LYS A 62 8.19 4.33 -9.24
C LYS A 62 7.53 3.20 -10.04
N THR A 63 8.09 1.99 -9.99
CA THR A 63 7.50 0.82 -10.67
C THR A 63 6.11 0.52 -10.15
N ALA A 64 5.91 0.59 -8.83
CA ALA A 64 4.61 0.38 -8.21
C ALA A 64 3.56 1.41 -8.64
N TRP A 65 3.96 2.68 -8.77
CA TRP A 65 3.12 3.77 -9.26
C TRP A 65 2.75 3.56 -10.73
N ASP A 66 3.72 3.26 -11.58
CA ASP A 66 3.47 2.98 -13.00
C ASP A 66 2.53 1.79 -13.19
N THR A 67 2.68 0.74 -12.36
CA THR A 67 1.77 -0.41 -12.36
C THR A 67 0.35 -0.01 -11.94
N TRP A 68 0.20 0.91 -10.98
CA TRP A 68 -1.11 1.40 -10.58
C TRP A 68 -1.77 2.21 -11.71
N ASN A 69 -1.02 3.07 -12.39
CA ASN A 69 -1.53 3.79 -13.57
C ASN A 69 -1.96 2.86 -14.69
N ALA A 70 -1.27 1.72 -14.87
CA ALA A 70 -1.61 0.71 -15.86
C ALA A 70 -2.76 -0.23 -15.45
N PHE A 71 -3.11 -0.27 -14.16
CA PHE A 71 -4.19 -1.09 -13.61
C PHE A 71 -4.94 -0.32 -12.51
N PRO A 72 -5.70 0.72 -12.89
CA PRO A 72 -6.39 1.60 -11.95
C PRO A 72 -7.47 0.89 -11.12
N GLU A 73 -7.95 -0.28 -11.54
CA GLU A 73 -8.97 -1.09 -10.88
C GLU A 73 -8.56 -1.52 -9.46
N VAL A 74 -7.24 -1.65 -9.18
CA VAL A 74 -6.73 -1.91 -7.83
C VAL A 74 -7.15 -0.83 -6.82
N SER A 75 -7.48 0.38 -7.29
CA SER A 75 -7.99 1.47 -6.45
C SER A 75 -9.23 1.07 -5.66
N ALA A 76 -10.06 0.15 -6.17
CA ALA A 76 -11.22 -0.34 -5.44
C ALA A 76 -10.82 -1.12 -4.17
N ALA A 77 -9.76 -1.94 -4.25
CA ALA A 77 -9.21 -2.64 -3.09
C ALA A 77 -8.59 -1.66 -2.09
N PHE A 78 -7.76 -0.72 -2.56
CA PHE A 78 -7.14 0.29 -1.68
C PHE A 78 -8.18 1.20 -1.03
N ARG A 79 -9.26 1.53 -1.75
CA ARG A 79 -10.38 2.27 -1.18
C ARG A 79 -11.07 1.50 -0.08
N GLN A 80 -11.41 0.23 -0.27
CA GLN A 80 -12.03 -0.57 0.79
C GLN A 80 -11.11 -0.68 2.02
N MET A 81 -9.81 -0.89 1.80
CA MET A 81 -8.80 -0.90 2.86
C MET A 81 -8.71 0.43 3.63
N THR A 82 -8.98 1.56 2.96
CA THR A 82 -9.00 2.90 3.57
C THR A 82 -10.31 3.17 4.30
N ASP A 83 -11.44 2.86 3.68
CA ASP A 83 -12.78 3.23 4.15
C ASP A 83 -13.30 2.25 5.23
N GLN A 84 -12.80 1.01 5.23
CA GLN A 84 -13.26 -0.08 6.08
C GLN A 84 -12.08 -0.90 6.66
N PRO A 85 -11.12 -0.27 7.37
CA PRO A 85 -9.88 -0.92 7.78
C PRO A 85 -10.09 -2.07 8.77
N SER A 86 -11.19 -2.09 9.54
CA SER A 86 -11.53 -3.18 10.46
C SER A 86 -12.28 -4.34 9.83
N THR A 87 -12.83 -4.18 8.62
CA THR A 87 -13.74 -5.15 7.98
C THR A 87 -13.37 -5.43 6.52
N ILE A 88 -12.08 -5.42 6.20
CA ILE A 88 -11.64 -5.71 4.83
C ILE A 88 -12.09 -7.12 4.41
N CYS A 89 -12.82 -7.20 3.29
CA CYS A 89 -13.31 -8.48 2.78
C CYS A 89 -12.28 -9.10 1.85
N ARG A 90 -11.85 -10.32 2.17
CA ARG A 90 -10.83 -11.05 1.41
C ARG A 90 -11.23 -11.23 -0.05
N ASP A 91 -12.47 -11.64 -0.31
CA ASP A 91 -12.94 -12.01 -1.65
C ASP A 91 -13.10 -10.79 -2.57
N SER A 92 -13.32 -9.60 -2.01
CA SER A 92 -13.39 -8.36 -2.79
C SER A 92 -12.02 -7.75 -3.08
N ILE A 93 -11.07 -7.81 -2.14
CA ILE A 93 -9.75 -7.17 -2.33
C ILE A 93 -8.73 -8.08 -3.01
N LEU A 94 -8.70 -9.38 -2.65
CA LEU A 94 -7.57 -10.25 -3.00
C LEU A 94 -7.41 -10.43 -4.52
N PRO A 95 -8.47 -10.62 -5.33
CA PRO A 95 -8.31 -10.73 -6.78
C PRO A 95 -7.65 -9.50 -7.41
N LEU A 96 -8.00 -8.29 -6.96
CA LEU A 96 -7.42 -7.04 -7.44
C LEU A 96 -5.95 -6.90 -7.01
N LEU A 97 -5.65 -7.25 -5.75
CA LEU A 97 -4.28 -7.21 -5.23
C LEU A 97 -3.39 -8.27 -5.89
N GLU A 98 -3.90 -9.48 -6.14
CA GLU A 98 -3.17 -10.51 -6.88
C GLU A 98 -2.83 -10.02 -8.30
N ARG A 99 -3.82 -9.50 -9.03
CA ARG A 99 -3.60 -8.96 -10.37
C ARG A 99 -2.57 -7.84 -10.37
N TYR A 100 -2.67 -6.89 -9.44
CA TYR A 100 -1.70 -5.82 -9.29
C TYR A 100 -0.28 -6.35 -9.03
N VAL A 101 -0.13 -7.32 -8.11
CA VAL A 101 1.17 -7.95 -7.81
C VAL A 101 1.72 -8.72 -9.00
N VAL A 102 0.88 -9.41 -9.78
CA VAL A 102 1.34 -10.05 -11.03
C VAL A 102 1.94 -9.02 -11.97
N LEU A 103 1.22 -7.91 -12.22
CA LEU A 103 1.68 -6.85 -13.11
C LEU A 103 2.93 -6.13 -12.59
N LEU A 104 3.10 -6.06 -11.27
CA LEU A 104 4.30 -5.52 -10.63
C LEU A 104 5.56 -6.33 -10.96
N TYR A 105 5.44 -7.66 -11.08
CA TYR A 105 6.55 -8.55 -11.42
C TYR A 105 6.67 -8.85 -12.92
N HIS A 106 5.56 -8.77 -13.65
CA HIS A 106 5.47 -9.07 -15.08
C HIS A 106 4.37 -8.22 -15.73
N ARG A 107 4.74 -7.01 -16.15
CA ARG A 107 3.82 -5.99 -16.68
C ARG A 107 2.94 -6.46 -17.84
N THR A 108 3.41 -7.38 -18.67
CA THR A 108 2.68 -7.90 -19.84
C THR A 108 1.99 -9.23 -19.56
N SER A 109 1.88 -9.65 -18.29
CA SER A 109 1.22 -10.91 -17.96
C SER A 109 -0.28 -10.83 -18.17
N GLU A 110 -0.87 -11.89 -18.69
CA GLU A 110 -2.34 -12.05 -18.77
C GLU A 110 -2.92 -12.74 -17.53
N SER A 111 -2.06 -13.34 -16.70
CA SER A 111 -2.50 -14.05 -15.50
C SER A 111 -3.06 -13.13 -14.42
N ASN A 112 -4.17 -13.55 -13.82
CA ASN A 112 -4.75 -12.90 -12.63
C ASN A 112 -4.27 -13.52 -11.31
N SER A 113 -3.51 -14.62 -11.36
CA SER A 113 -3.05 -15.32 -10.16
C SER A 113 -1.55 -15.18 -9.97
N VAL A 114 -1.15 -14.82 -8.74
CA VAL A 114 0.27 -14.75 -8.37
C VAL A 114 0.94 -16.12 -8.45
N ASN A 115 0.23 -17.21 -8.18
CA ASN A 115 0.78 -18.57 -8.24
C ASN A 115 1.07 -18.99 -9.69
N GLU A 116 0.14 -18.72 -10.62
CA GLU A 116 0.37 -19.01 -12.04
C GLU A 116 1.49 -18.14 -12.61
N ALA A 117 1.49 -16.84 -12.29
CA ALA A 117 2.58 -15.95 -12.69
C ALA A 117 3.92 -16.41 -12.12
N ARG A 118 3.96 -16.83 -10.85
CA ARG A 118 5.16 -17.38 -10.20
C ARG A 118 5.66 -18.63 -10.90
N LYS A 119 4.78 -19.59 -11.20
CA LYS A 119 5.11 -20.81 -11.95
C LYS A 119 5.71 -20.48 -13.32
N VAL A 120 5.07 -19.59 -14.09
CA VAL A 120 5.55 -19.20 -15.42
C VAL A 120 6.91 -18.52 -15.34
N LEU A 121 7.07 -17.55 -14.44
CA LEU A 121 8.31 -16.78 -14.34
C LEU A 121 9.48 -17.63 -13.83
N PHE A 122 9.23 -18.57 -12.92
CA PHE A 122 10.25 -19.46 -12.40
C PHE A 122 10.59 -20.56 -13.42
N ALA A 123 9.61 -21.37 -13.81
CA ALA A 123 9.85 -22.59 -14.59
C ALA A 123 10.09 -22.32 -16.09
N HIS A 124 9.40 -21.34 -16.68
CA HIS A 124 9.50 -21.07 -18.12
C HIS A 124 10.44 -19.91 -18.46
N LYS A 125 10.62 -18.94 -17.55
CA LYS A 125 11.51 -17.79 -17.77
C LYS A 125 12.81 -17.81 -16.95
N GLY A 126 13.04 -18.85 -16.14
CA GLY A 126 14.29 -19.05 -15.40
C GLY A 126 14.64 -17.95 -14.40
N ARG A 127 13.65 -17.22 -13.87
CA ARG A 127 13.89 -16.13 -12.91
C ARG A 127 14.23 -16.66 -11.52
N SER A 128 15.08 -15.94 -10.80
CA SER A 128 15.41 -16.23 -9.40
C SER A 128 14.18 -16.10 -8.49
N ILE A 129 14.26 -16.67 -7.28
CA ILE A 129 13.16 -16.69 -6.31
C ILE A 129 12.76 -15.29 -5.83
N GLU A 130 13.71 -14.35 -5.80
CA GLU A 130 13.51 -12.94 -5.47
C GLU A 130 12.84 -12.17 -6.63
N SER A 131 12.94 -12.71 -7.84
CA SER A 131 12.48 -12.08 -9.08
C SER A 131 11.11 -12.57 -9.55
N VAL A 132 10.40 -13.33 -8.71
CA VAL A 132 9.05 -13.85 -8.94
C VAL A 132 8.07 -13.32 -7.89
N PRO A 133 6.76 -13.19 -8.21
CA PRO A 133 5.76 -12.72 -7.25
C PRO A 133 5.64 -13.69 -6.08
N PRO A 134 5.21 -13.22 -4.90
CA PRO A 134 5.04 -14.05 -3.72
C PRO A 134 3.90 -15.08 -3.89
N THR A 135 3.73 -15.97 -2.92
CA THR A 135 2.61 -16.94 -2.92
C THR A 135 1.29 -16.27 -2.59
N ARG A 136 0.17 -16.90 -2.96
CA ARG A 136 -1.18 -16.37 -2.82
C ARG A 136 -1.57 -15.82 -1.44
N GLU A 137 -1.13 -16.45 -0.35
CA GLU A 137 -1.47 -15.97 1.00
C GLU A 137 -0.74 -14.68 1.38
N ALA A 138 0.43 -14.42 0.79
CA ALA A 138 1.26 -13.30 1.18
C ALA A 138 0.62 -11.93 0.84
N PRO A 139 0.06 -11.67 -0.36
CA PRO A 139 -0.64 -10.42 -0.66
C PRO A 139 -1.74 -10.08 0.36
N TYR A 140 -2.53 -11.08 0.81
CA TYR A 140 -3.60 -10.82 1.77
C TYR A 140 -3.06 -10.45 3.16
N GLN A 141 -2.09 -11.20 3.69
CA GLN A 141 -1.48 -10.86 4.97
C GLN A 141 -0.73 -9.51 4.89
N HIS A 142 -0.14 -9.22 3.74
CA HIS A 142 0.51 -7.95 3.47
C HIS A 142 -0.48 -6.78 3.46
N ALA A 143 -1.65 -6.98 2.85
CA ALA A 143 -2.75 -6.02 2.88
C ALA A 143 -3.21 -5.73 4.30
N LYS A 144 -3.37 -6.76 5.14
CA LYS A 144 -3.72 -6.60 6.55
C LYS A 144 -2.71 -5.74 7.32
N ARG A 145 -1.41 -6.00 7.14
CA ARG A 145 -0.35 -5.18 7.77
C ARG A 145 -0.36 -3.74 7.27
N SER A 146 -0.63 -3.55 5.98
CA SER A 146 -0.72 -2.23 5.36
C SER A 146 -1.90 -1.43 5.91
N VAL A 147 -3.05 -2.09 6.11
CA VAL A 147 -4.24 -1.51 6.73
C VAL A 147 -3.98 -1.09 8.16
N TYR A 148 -3.28 -1.91 8.93
CA TYR A 148 -2.91 -1.56 10.31
C TYR A 148 -2.07 -0.27 10.35
N GLN A 149 -1.05 -0.20 9.50
CA GLN A 149 -0.13 0.93 9.49
C GLN A 149 -0.78 2.19 8.92
N ALA A 150 -1.39 2.13 7.74
CA ALA A 150 -1.92 3.32 7.10
C ALA A 150 -3.40 3.61 7.42
N GLY A 151 -4.23 2.58 7.55
CA GLY A 151 -5.67 2.73 7.79
C GLY A 151 -6.07 2.86 9.26
N LEU A 152 -5.19 2.50 10.20
CA LEU A 152 -5.48 2.57 11.64
C LEU A 152 -4.50 3.45 12.41
N ILE A 153 -3.19 3.34 12.15
CA ILE A 153 -2.18 4.15 12.85
C ILE A 153 -2.05 5.54 12.22
N LEU A 154 -1.69 5.63 10.93
CA LEU A 154 -1.42 6.94 10.29
C LEU A 154 -2.62 7.88 10.31
N ILE A 155 -3.85 7.38 10.17
CA ILE A 155 -5.04 8.23 10.22
C ILE A 155 -5.29 8.86 11.60
N GLN A 156 -4.69 8.29 12.64
CA GLN A 156 -4.76 8.78 14.02
C GLN A 156 -3.50 9.56 14.44
N CYS A 157 -2.59 9.88 13.51
CA CYS A 157 -1.29 10.49 13.84
C CYS A 157 -1.39 11.87 14.51
N LEU A 158 -2.52 12.56 14.37
CA LEU A 158 -2.79 13.85 14.99
C LEU A 158 -3.51 13.72 16.36
N LEU A 159 -3.89 12.50 16.77
CA LEU A 159 -4.50 12.27 18.08
C LEU A 159 -3.40 12.16 19.14
N LEU A 160 -3.57 12.89 20.25
CA LEU A 160 -2.65 12.84 21.39
C LEU A 160 -2.52 11.44 22.02
N GLN A 161 -3.63 10.69 22.05
CA GLN A 161 -3.71 9.35 22.63
C GLN A 161 -4.56 8.45 21.70
N PRO A 162 -3.98 7.91 20.62
CA PRO A 162 -4.71 7.04 19.71
C PRO A 162 -5.01 5.69 20.38
N VAL A 163 -6.21 5.16 20.15
CA VAL A 163 -6.57 3.81 20.59
C VAL A 163 -6.36 2.88 19.41
N LEU A 164 -5.41 1.95 19.54
CA LEU A 164 -5.04 1.02 18.49
C LEU A 164 -5.58 -0.38 18.79
N PRO A 165 -6.15 -1.09 17.79
CA PRO A 165 -6.52 -2.49 17.97
C PRO A 165 -5.26 -3.36 18.08
N SER A 166 -5.43 -4.59 18.60
CA SER A 166 -4.33 -5.57 18.65
C SER A 166 -3.82 -5.89 17.23
N PRO A 167 -2.49 -5.94 17.01
CA PRO A 167 -1.90 -6.32 15.73
C PRO A 167 -2.15 -7.79 15.35
N ASP A 168 -2.57 -8.66 16.27
CA ASP A 168 -2.81 -10.09 16.02
C ASP A 168 -3.85 -10.33 14.91
N LEU A 169 -4.82 -9.42 14.81
CA LEU A 169 -5.84 -9.47 13.76
C LEU A 169 -5.35 -8.93 12.42
N TYR A 170 -4.14 -8.38 12.34
CA TYR A 170 -3.61 -7.64 11.19
C TYR A 170 -2.36 -8.27 10.55
N GLY A 171 -2.18 -9.59 10.71
CA GLY A 171 -1.15 -10.35 9.99
C GLY A 171 0.15 -10.51 10.77
N TRP A 172 0.12 -10.20 12.06
CA TRP A 172 1.08 -10.65 13.06
C TRP A 172 0.46 -11.75 13.91
N LYS A 173 1.30 -12.53 14.58
CA LYS A 173 0.89 -13.51 15.59
C LYS A 173 1.80 -13.34 16.79
N LYS A 174 1.23 -13.14 17.97
CA LYS A 174 1.98 -13.19 19.23
C LYS A 174 2.63 -14.57 19.43
N GLN A 175 3.90 -14.59 19.79
CA GLN A 175 4.59 -15.78 20.29
C GLN A 175 4.80 -15.67 21.81
N ASP A 176 5.05 -16.80 22.48
CA ASP A 176 5.20 -16.86 23.94
C ASP A 176 6.43 -16.09 24.46
N ASN A 177 7.38 -15.79 23.59
CA ASN A 177 8.64 -15.07 23.84
C ASN A 177 8.66 -13.62 23.30
N GLY A 178 7.54 -13.10 22.82
CA GLY A 178 7.44 -11.77 22.20
C GLY A 178 6.70 -11.78 20.86
N MET A 179 6.80 -10.69 20.12
CA MET A 179 6.39 -10.69 18.70
C MET A 179 7.36 -11.49 17.85
#